data_AF-A0A836UDM6-F1
#
_entry.id   AF-A0A836UDM6-F1
#
_cell.length_a   1.000
_cell.length_b   1.000
_cell.length_c   1.000
_cell.angle_alpha   90.00
_cell.angle_beta   90.00
_cell.angle_gamma   90.00
#
_symmetry.space_group_name_H-M   'P 1'
#
loop_
_entity.id
_entity.type
_entity.pdbx_description
1 polymer ?
#
loop_
_entity_poly.entity_id
_entity_poly.type
_entity_poly.pdbx_seq_one_letter_code
_entity_poly.pdbx_strand_id
1 'polypeptide(L)' 'MDNPPLLEFEIPGVSRPYVMAHRGDLVHCPENTLASFRKAIDDGTDLIETDVHVTA' A
#
# COMPACT_ATOMS: atom_id res chain seq x y z
N MET A 1 4.07 18.57 -24.86
CA MET A 1 3.69 17.89 -23.62
C MET A 1 4.53 16.62 -23.59
N ASP A 2 5.78 16.75 -23.16
CA ASP A 2 6.66 15.59 -23.05
C ASP A 2 6.15 14.76 -21.86
N ASN A 3 5.63 13.58 -22.15
CA ASN A 3 5.24 12.62 -21.12
C ASN A 3 6.55 12.13 -20.49
N PRO A 4 6.84 12.44 -19.22
CA PRO A 4 8.04 11.91 -18.59
C PRO A 4 7.99 10.37 -18.65
N PRO A 5 9.14 9.68 -18.78
CA PRO A 5 9.15 8.24 -18.74
C PRO A 5 8.47 7.80 -17.43
N LEU A 6 7.47 6.93 -17.55
CA LEU A 6 6.85 6.34 -16.38
C LEU A 6 7.95 5.66 -15.58
N LEU A 7 8.00 5.95 -14.27
CA LEU A 7 8.88 5.23 -13.37
C LEU A 7 8.53 3.74 -13.49
N GLU A 8 9.46 2.92 -13.97
CA GLU A 8 9.27 1.47 -13.96
C GLU A 8 9.28 1.00 -12.51
N PHE A 9 8.10 0.66 -12.00
CA PHE A 9 7.92 0.11 -10.65
C PHE A 9 7.70 -1.40 -10.74
N GLU A 10 8.63 -2.15 -10.18
CA GLU A 10 8.60 -3.61 -10.07
C GLU A 10 8.80 -4.04 -8.61
N ILE A 11 7.99 -4.99 -8.18
CA ILE A 11 8.17 -5.66 -6.88
C ILE A 11 8.84 -7.01 -7.18
N PRO A 12 10.09 -7.24 -6.71
CA PRO A 12 10.81 -8.47 -7.00
C PRO A 12 10.01 -9.71 -6.60
N GLY A 13 9.81 -10.64 -7.55
CA GLY A 13 9.10 -11.90 -7.31
C GLY A 13 7.58 -11.80 -7.32
N VAL A 14 6.99 -10.64 -7.60
CA VAL A 14 5.53 -10.47 -7.70
C VAL A 14 5.14 -10.16 -9.15
N SER A 15 4.23 -10.95 -9.69
CA SER A 15 3.62 -10.69 -11.00
C SER A 15 2.44 -9.74 -10.89
N ARG A 16 2.32 -8.80 -11.82
CA ARG A 16 1.13 -7.94 -11.94
C ARG A 16 -0.15 -8.77 -12.19
N PRO A 17 -1.34 -8.28 -11.77
CA PRO A 17 -1.58 -7.00 -11.09
C PRO A 17 -1.11 -7.03 -9.63
N TYR A 18 -0.64 -5.88 -9.14
CA TYR A 18 -0.34 -5.72 -7.72
C TYR A 18 -1.60 -5.41 -6.91
N VAL A 19 -1.64 -5.90 -5.68
CA VAL A 19 -2.67 -5.63 -4.69
C VAL A 19 -2.12 -4.62 -3.68
N MET A 20 -2.85 -3.52 -3.50
CA MET A 20 -2.51 -2.46 -2.56
C MET A 20 -3.60 -2.36 -1.49
N ALA A 21 -3.19 -2.45 -0.22
CA ALA A 21 -4.07 -2.24 0.92
C ALA A 21 -4.19 -0.75 1.22
N HIS A 22 -5.28 -0.14 0.77
CA HIS A 22 -5.60 1.27 0.98
C HIS A 22 -5.82 1.55 2.48
N ARG A 23 -4.90 2.32 3.08
CA ARG A 23 -4.83 2.62 4.53
C ARG A 23 -4.76 1.39 5.44
N GLY A 24 -4.23 0.28 4.92
CA GLY A 24 -4.26 -1.05 5.56
C GLY A 24 -5.57 -1.81 5.32
N ASP A 25 -5.86 -2.82 6.14
CA ASP A 25 -7.14 -3.54 6.08
C ASP A 25 -8.22 -2.83 6.93
N LEU A 26 -8.84 -1.81 6.34
CA LEU A 26 -9.88 -1.00 6.99
C LEU A 26 -11.19 -1.77 7.27
N VAL A 27 -11.38 -2.94 6.64
CA VAL A 27 -12.58 -3.77 6.84
C VAL A 27 -12.54 -4.42 8.20
N HIS A 28 -11.34 -4.85 8.63
CA HIS A 28 -11.16 -5.61 9.88
C HIS A 28 -10.52 -4.79 11.01
N CYS A 29 -9.79 -3.71 10.69
CA CYS A 29 -9.07 -2.89 11.68
C CYS A 29 -9.23 -1.39 11.36
N PRO A 30 -9.08 -0.48 12.32
CA PRO A 30 -9.08 0.95 12.02
C PRO A 30 -7.96 1.33 11.05
N GLU A 31 -8.29 2.15 10.04
CA GLU A 31 -7.35 2.62 9.02
C GLU A 31 -6.13 3.35 9.62
N ASN A 32 -5.00 3.34 8.89
CA ASN A 32 -3.74 3.99 9.30
C ASN A 32 -3.25 3.57 10.70
N THR A 33 -3.48 2.30 11.10
CA THR A 33 -2.96 1.74 12.34
C THR A 33 -1.99 0.59 12.08
N LEU A 34 -1.10 0.34 13.04
CA LEU A 34 -0.24 -0.86 12.97
C LEU A 34 -1.06 -2.16 12.94
N ALA A 35 -2.28 -2.16 13.47
CA ALA A 35 -3.17 -3.32 13.41
C ALA A 35 -3.67 -3.55 11.98
N SER A 36 -4.15 -2.51 11.28
CA SER A 36 -4.61 -2.63 9.89
C SER A 36 -3.49 -2.99 8.93
N PHE A 37 -2.27 -2.48 9.17
CA PHE A 37 -1.10 -2.82 8.35
C PHE A 37 -0.67 -4.28 8.53
N ARG A 38 -0.60 -4.77 9.77
CA ARG A 38 -0.26 -6.18 10.03
C ARG A 38 -1.28 -7.12 9.39
N LYS A 39 -2.56 -6.82 9.55
CA LYS A 39 -3.63 -7.63 8.96
C LYS A 39 -3.53 -7.68 7.43
N ALA A 40 -3.27 -6.53 6.78
CA ALA A 40 -3.07 -6.48 5.34
C ALA A 40 -1.86 -7.28 4.86
N ILE A 41 -0.75 -7.29 5.62
CA ILE A 41 0.43 -8.13 5.35
C ILE A 41 0.07 -9.61 5.47
N ASP A 42 -0.62 -9.99 6.55
CA ASP A 42 -1.04 -11.37 6.78
C ASP A 42 -1.98 -11.88 5.67
N ASP A 43 -2.77 -10.99 5.07
CA ASP A 43 -3.65 -11.28 3.94
C ASP A 43 -2.94 -11.27 2.57
N GLY A 44 -1.65 -10.96 2.53
CA GLY A 44 -0.81 -11.06 1.34
C GLY A 44 -0.91 -9.87 0.39
N THR A 45 -1.15 -8.66 0.91
CA THR A 45 -1.03 -7.45 0.08
C THR A 45 0.41 -7.26 -0.41
N ASP A 46 0.58 -6.74 -1.63
CA ASP A 46 1.90 -6.43 -2.18
C ASP A 46 2.40 -5.06 -1.68
N LEU A 47 1.47 -4.12 -1.47
CA LEU A 47 1.76 -2.78 -0.97
C LEU A 47 0.82 -2.40 0.18
N ILE A 48 1.33 -1.56 1.08
CA ILE A 48 0.53 -0.78 2.02
C ILE A 48 0.52 0.67 1.53
N GLU A 49 -0.66 1.29 1.52
CA GLU A 49 -0.82 2.72 1.35
C GLU A 49 -1.17 3.36 2.71
N THR A 50 -0.72 4.60 2.95
CA THR A 50 -0.94 5.31 4.22
C THR A 50 -0.92 6.83 4.04
N ASP A 51 -1.73 7.53 4.82
CA ASP A 51 -1.80 9.00 4.83
C ASP A 51 -0.89 9.58 5.94
N VAL A 52 0.20 10.24 5.55
CA VAL A 52 1.12 10.88 6.50
C VAL A 52 0.69 12.31 6.82
N HIS A 53 0.71 12.67 8.10
CA HIS A 53 0.37 14.00 8.60
C HIS A 53 1.48 14.55 9.50
N VAL A 54 1.63 15.88 9.54
CA VAL A 54 2.54 16.56 10.46
C VAL A 54 1.87 16.79 11.81
N THR A 55 2.66 16.79 12.88
CA THR A 55 2.19 17.17 14.23
C THR A 55 2.24 18.70 14.41
N ALA A 56 1.50 19.21 15.41
CA ALA A 56 1.52 20.62 15.81
C ALA A 56 2.88 21.06 16.37
#